data_AF-A0A0F8VW20-F1
#
_entry.id   AF-A0A0F8VW20-F1
#
_cell.length_a   1.000
_cell.length_b   1.000
_cell.length_c   1.000
_cell.angle_alpha   90.00
_cell.angle_beta   90.00
_cell.angle_gamma   90.00
#
_symmetry.space_group_name_H-M   'P 1'
#
loop_
_entity.id
_entity.type
_entity.pdbx_description
1 polymer ?
#
loop_
_entity_poly.entity_id
_entity_poly.type
_entity_poly.pdbx_seq_one_letter_code
_entity_poly.pdbx_strand_id
1 'polypeptide(L)'
;MSFKVKKMDLEMESKTEGINAKISGERNVSIKVALTAITAALYIALGYIFQPLNFLGLQFRVAELIVGMSILFPLEGLVGNVIGVFFVNLTSPLGPIDLISCIVNIPALYCIVLFRDKKILKYLGGVLYSIIISIYVAIVLNLVFMLPIWLMFVQVLIAEIILTSLGILIFDIIRIRLGHDI
;
A
#
# COMPACT_ATOMS: atom_id res chain seq x y z
N MET A 1 -2.38 37.92 -41.36
CA MET A 1 -1.46 36.77 -41.29
C MET A 1 -0.80 36.60 -39.92
N SER A 2 -0.41 37.70 -39.24
CA SER A 2 0.32 37.70 -37.95
C SER A 2 -0.39 37.02 -36.75
N PHE A 3 -1.73 37.16 -36.62
CA PHE A 3 -2.46 36.61 -35.46
C PHE A 3 -2.56 35.08 -35.40
N LYS A 4 -2.62 34.41 -36.58
CA LYS A 4 -2.77 32.95 -36.64
C LYS A 4 -1.47 32.24 -36.28
N VAL A 5 -0.33 32.82 -36.67
CA VAL A 5 1.01 32.31 -36.34
C VAL A 5 1.26 32.42 -34.84
N LYS A 6 0.99 33.59 -34.25
CA LYS A 6 1.17 33.83 -32.81
C LYS A 6 0.33 32.90 -31.91
N LYS A 7 -0.88 32.54 -32.35
CA LYS A 7 -1.72 31.57 -31.63
C LYS A 7 -1.15 30.15 -31.70
N MET A 8 -0.61 29.78 -32.85
CA MET A 8 0.02 28.47 -33.06
C MET A 8 1.30 28.32 -32.23
N ASP A 9 2.09 29.38 -32.11
CA ASP A 9 3.31 29.40 -31.31
C ASP A 9 2.99 29.21 -29.82
N LEU A 10 1.97 29.91 -29.29
CA LEU A 10 1.51 29.76 -27.91
C LEU A 10 0.97 28.35 -27.60
N GLU A 11 0.26 27.74 -28.56
CA GLU A 11 -0.22 26.36 -28.42
C GLU A 11 0.93 25.35 -28.42
N MET A 12 1.99 25.58 -29.22
CA MET A 12 3.18 24.72 -29.20
C MET A 12 4.00 24.89 -27.93
N GLU A 13 4.13 26.11 -27.41
CA GLU A 13 4.87 26.42 -26.19
C GLU A 13 4.20 25.79 -24.96
N SER A 14 2.88 25.94 -24.83
CA SER A 14 2.06 25.26 -23.80
C SER A 14 2.18 23.74 -23.86
N LYS A 15 2.16 23.15 -25.06
CA LYS A 15 2.26 21.69 -25.23
C LYS A 15 3.65 21.18 -24.88
N THR A 16 4.69 21.96 -25.19
CA THR A 16 6.08 21.64 -24.88
C THR A 16 6.35 21.74 -23.38
N GLU A 17 5.82 22.77 -22.71
CA GLU A 17 5.86 22.90 -21.24
C GLU A 17 5.13 21.75 -20.55
N GLY A 18 3.95 21.35 -21.03
CA GLY A 18 3.20 20.21 -20.50
C GLY A 18 3.96 18.88 -20.66
N ILE A 19 4.64 18.67 -21.79
CA ILE A 19 5.50 17.50 -22.02
C ILE A 19 6.72 17.53 -21.09
N ASN A 20 7.40 18.68 -20.98
CA ASN A 20 8.57 18.82 -20.12
C ASN A 20 8.24 18.67 -18.63
N ALA A 21 7.07 19.17 -18.19
CA ALA A 21 6.58 18.96 -16.82
C ALA A 21 6.26 17.47 -16.55
N LYS A 22 5.71 16.76 -17.54
CA LYS A 22 5.44 15.31 -17.44
C LYS A 22 6.74 14.49 -17.39
N ILE A 23 7.73 14.83 -18.21
CA ILE A 23 9.05 14.18 -18.23
C ILE A 23 9.83 14.48 -16.94
N SER A 24 9.75 15.71 -16.44
CA SER A 24 10.35 16.15 -15.16
C SER A 24 9.75 15.41 -13.94
N GLY A 25 8.45 15.11 -13.97
CA GLY A 25 7.75 14.39 -12.89
C GLY A 25 7.95 12.87 -12.92
N GLU A 26 8.43 12.29 -14.02
CA GLU A 26 8.70 10.86 -14.12
C GLU A 26 10.03 10.52 -13.41
N ARG A 27 9.91 10.00 -12.19
CA ARG A 27 11.06 9.45 -11.46
C ARG A 27 11.82 8.45 -12.33
N ASN A 28 13.16 8.57 -12.34
CA ASN A 28 14.05 7.61 -12.96
C ASN A 28 13.71 6.18 -12.53
N VAL A 29 13.79 5.23 -13.48
CA VAL A 29 13.48 3.80 -13.22
C VAL A 29 14.28 3.28 -12.02
N SER A 30 15.55 3.65 -11.91
CA SER A 30 16.41 3.26 -10.78
C SER A 30 15.85 3.70 -9.43
N ILE A 31 15.26 4.89 -9.35
CA ILE A 31 14.63 5.39 -8.11
C ILE A 31 13.37 4.59 -7.80
N LYS A 32 12.54 4.30 -8.81
CA LYS A 32 11.32 3.49 -8.63
C LYS A 32 11.66 2.10 -8.08
N VAL A 33 12.66 1.45 -8.67
CA VAL A 33 13.15 0.14 -8.22
C VAL A 33 13.69 0.22 -6.78
N ALA A 34 14.48 1.25 -6.46
CA ALA A 34 14.99 1.44 -5.10
C ALA A 34 13.86 1.63 -4.08
N LEU A 35 12.84 2.44 -4.38
CA LEU A 35 11.69 2.66 -3.49
C LEU A 35 10.88 1.38 -3.26
N THR A 36 10.64 0.61 -4.32
CA THR A 36 9.98 -0.71 -4.22
C THR A 36 10.79 -1.66 -3.35
N ALA A 37 12.11 -1.73 -3.56
CA ALA A 37 13.00 -2.61 -2.80
C ALA A 37 13.06 -2.21 -1.31
N ILE A 38 13.15 -0.91 -1.01
CA ILE A 38 13.13 -0.40 0.37
C ILE A 38 11.81 -0.74 1.05
N THR A 39 10.68 -0.53 0.37
CA THR A 39 9.35 -0.88 0.89
C THR A 39 9.27 -2.37 1.23
N ALA A 40 9.67 -3.24 0.30
CA ALA A 40 9.67 -4.69 0.51
C ALA A 40 10.59 -5.08 1.67
N ALA A 41 11.82 -4.55 1.72
CA ALA A 41 12.78 -4.85 2.77
C ALA A 41 12.26 -4.45 4.16
N LEU A 42 11.61 -3.29 4.28
CA LEU A 42 10.98 -2.86 5.54
C LEU A 42 9.84 -3.78 5.95
N TYR A 43 8.96 -4.15 5.02
CA TYR A 43 7.87 -5.09 5.30
C TYR A 43 8.42 -6.44 5.78
N ILE A 44 9.42 -6.98 5.08
CA ILE A 44 10.07 -8.26 5.41
C ILE A 44 10.72 -8.20 6.79
N ALA A 45 11.50 -7.16 7.06
CA ALA A 45 12.18 -6.98 8.34
C ALA A 45 11.18 -6.93 9.50
N LEU A 46 10.12 -6.11 9.39
CA LEU A 46 9.08 -6.03 10.41
C LEU A 46 8.30 -7.35 10.55
N GLY A 47 8.01 -8.01 9.43
CA GLY A 47 7.29 -9.29 9.41
C GLY A 47 8.04 -10.38 10.17
N TYR A 48 9.36 -10.47 10.01
CA TYR A 48 10.19 -11.45 10.71
C TYR A 48 10.49 -11.05 12.16
N ILE A 49 10.77 -9.78 12.44
CA ILE A 49 11.06 -9.32 13.81
C ILE A 49 9.85 -9.54 14.72
N PHE A 50 8.65 -9.24 14.22
CA PHE A 50 7.41 -9.34 14.98
C PHE A 50 6.62 -10.63 14.69
N GLN A 51 7.27 -11.63 14.09
CA GLN A 51 6.64 -12.91 13.73
C GLN A 51 5.86 -13.57 14.89
N PRO A 52 6.31 -13.55 16.16
CA PRO A 52 5.54 -14.12 17.27
C PRO A 52 4.19 -13.44 17.49
N LEU A 53 4.03 -12.16 17.15
CA LEU A 53 2.77 -11.41 17.31
C LEU A 53 1.80 -11.66 16.15
N ASN A 54 2.33 -11.97 14.96
CA ASN A 54 1.54 -12.15 13.74
C ASN A 54 0.56 -13.33 13.82
N PHE A 55 0.79 -14.31 14.72
CA PHE A 55 0.00 -15.55 14.82
C PHE A 55 -0.75 -15.71 16.15
N LEU A 56 -0.79 -14.67 16.99
CA LEU A 56 -1.60 -14.66 18.21
C LEU A 56 -3.08 -14.45 17.89
N GLY A 57 -3.96 -14.51 18.90
CA GLY A 57 -5.40 -14.36 18.70
C GLY A 57 -5.83 -13.09 17.92
N LEU A 58 -5.14 -11.96 18.11
CA LEU A 58 -5.41 -10.72 17.35
C LEU A 58 -4.62 -10.61 16.04
N GLN A 59 -3.62 -11.46 15.80
CA GLN A 59 -2.79 -11.49 14.59
C GLN A 59 -2.25 -10.10 14.18
N PHE A 60 -1.55 -9.43 15.10
CA PHE A 60 -0.94 -8.13 14.80
C PHE A 60 0.22 -8.30 13.83
N ARG A 61 -0.03 -8.03 12.54
CA ARG A 61 1.04 -7.99 11.54
C ARG A 61 1.66 -6.60 11.47
N VAL A 62 2.65 -6.34 12.33
CA VAL A 62 3.30 -5.00 12.44
C VAL A 62 3.83 -4.47 11.11
N ALA A 63 4.20 -5.37 10.18
CA ALA A 63 4.60 -5.01 8.81
C ALA A 63 3.53 -4.21 8.04
N GLU A 64 2.24 -4.32 8.40
CA GLU A 64 1.14 -3.59 7.77
C GLU A 64 1.23 -2.07 7.98
N LEU A 65 2.07 -1.57 8.89
CA LEU A 65 2.41 -0.15 8.94
C LEU A 65 3.01 0.36 7.61
N ILE A 66 3.69 -0.51 6.86
CA ILE A 66 4.38 -0.19 5.61
C ILE A 66 3.41 0.01 4.43
N VAL A 67 2.13 -0.32 4.57
CA VAL A 67 1.10 0.06 3.57
C VAL A 67 1.02 1.58 3.40
N GLY A 68 1.43 2.34 4.43
CA GLY A 68 1.58 3.79 4.37
C GLY A 68 2.59 4.27 3.33
N MET A 69 3.53 3.43 2.87
CA MET A 69 4.40 3.77 1.73
C MET A 69 3.59 4.08 0.47
N SER A 70 2.41 3.47 0.29
CA SER A 70 1.48 3.76 -0.80
C SER A 70 0.90 5.19 -0.73
N ILE A 71 0.96 5.84 0.45
CA ILE A 71 0.60 7.25 0.63
C ILE A 71 1.70 8.18 0.12
N LEU A 72 2.97 7.76 0.07
CA LEU A 72 4.08 8.55 -0.49
C LEU A 72 4.36 8.19 -1.96
N PHE A 73 4.47 6.89 -2.23
CA PHE A 73 4.87 6.31 -3.50
C PHE A 73 3.83 5.25 -3.88
N PRO A 74 2.80 5.59 -4.66
CA PRO A 74 1.59 4.77 -4.76
C PRO A 74 1.84 3.41 -5.41
N LEU A 75 2.58 3.39 -6.53
CA LEU A 75 2.87 2.14 -7.23
C LEU A 75 4.06 1.42 -6.60
N GLU A 76 5.11 2.14 -6.24
CA GLU A 76 6.32 1.55 -5.64
C GLU A 76 6.02 0.98 -4.25
N GLY A 77 5.21 1.69 -3.46
CA GLY A 77 4.68 1.25 -2.17
C GLY A 77 3.79 0.04 -2.31
N LEU A 78 2.84 0.04 -3.26
CA LEU A 78 1.96 -1.10 -3.50
C LEU A 78 2.75 -2.35 -3.90
N VAL A 79 3.60 -2.25 -4.93
CA VAL A 79 4.40 -3.39 -5.42
C VAL A 79 5.35 -3.88 -4.35
N GLY A 80 5.98 -2.96 -3.61
CA GLY A 80 6.88 -3.30 -2.52
C GLY A 80 6.20 -4.06 -1.38
N ASN A 81 4.99 -3.62 -0.97
CA ASN A 81 4.19 -4.34 0.04
C ASN A 81 3.82 -5.75 -0.43
N VAL A 82 3.35 -5.91 -1.68
CA VAL A 82 3.01 -7.24 -2.24
C VAL A 82 4.22 -8.18 -2.24
N ILE A 83 5.39 -7.69 -2.63
CA ILE A 83 6.64 -8.48 -2.57
C ILE A 83 6.97 -8.83 -1.12
N GLY A 84 6.82 -7.88 -0.19
CA GLY A 84 7.04 -8.12 1.23
C GLY A 84 6.13 -9.22 1.80
N VAL A 85 4.83 -9.14 1.51
CA VAL A 85 3.83 -10.15 1.89
C VAL A 85 4.25 -11.52 1.38
N PHE A 86 4.67 -11.62 0.11
CA PHE A 86 5.13 -12.88 -0.47
C PHE A 86 6.26 -13.51 0.35
N PHE A 87 7.32 -12.75 0.64
CA PHE A 87 8.48 -13.27 1.37
C PHE A 87 8.14 -13.66 2.81
N VAL A 88 7.38 -12.84 3.54
CA VAL A 88 6.96 -13.16 4.91
C VAL A 88 6.11 -14.43 4.92
N ASN A 89 5.20 -14.57 3.97
CA ASN A 89 4.29 -15.70 3.89
C ASN A 89 4.95 -17.01 3.42
N LEU A 90 6.17 -16.99 2.86
CA LEU A 90 6.94 -18.22 2.62
C LEU A 90 7.19 -19.02 3.90
N THR A 91 7.23 -18.35 5.05
CA THR A 91 7.42 -18.97 6.37
C THR A 91 6.13 -19.10 7.17
N SER A 92 4.98 -18.94 6.52
CA SER A 92 3.70 -18.96 7.21
C SER A 92 3.35 -20.36 7.72
N PRO A 93 2.90 -20.50 8.99
CA PRO A 93 2.37 -21.75 9.53
C PRO A 93 1.04 -22.16 8.87
N LEU A 94 0.39 -21.26 8.12
CA LEU A 94 -0.81 -21.57 7.33
C LEU A 94 -0.49 -22.38 6.07
N GLY A 95 0.79 -22.50 5.71
CA GLY A 95 1.25 -23.23 4.54
C GLY A 95 1.10 -22.44 3.23
N PRO A 96 1.30 -23.11 2.07
CA PRO A 96 1.36 -22.45 0.77
C PRO A 96 0.10 -21.69 0.35
N ILE A 97 -1.05 -22.02 0.93
CA ILE A 97 -2.32 -21.32 0.66
C ILE A 97 -2.23 -19.83 1.02
N ASP A 98 -1.41 -19.48 2.00
CA ASP A 98 -1.21 -18.10 2.45
C ASP A 98 -0.43 -17.27 1.43
N LEU A 99 0.21 -17.88 0.43
CA LEU A 99 0.82 -17.13 -0.68
C LEU A 99 -0.22 -16.49 -1.60
N ILE A 100 -1.46 -16.99 -1.60
CA ILE A 100 -2.58 -16.37 -2.35
C ILE A 100 -2.88 -14.97 -1.80
N SER A 101 -2.53 -14.69 -0.54
CA SER A 101 -2.67 -13.37 0.08
C SER A 101 -2.03 -12.27 -0.77
N CYS A 102 -0.96 -12.57 -1.51
CA CYS A 102 -0.27 -11.62 -2.38
C CYS A 102 -1.20 -11.06 -3.46
N ILE A 103 -2.04 -11.93 -4.04
CA ILE A 103 -3.00 -11.57 -5.07
C ILE A 103 -4.13 -10.75 -4.46
N VAL A 104 -4.58 -11.12 -3.25
CA VAL A 104 -5.63 -10.41 -2.50
C VAL A 104 -5.16 -9.03 -2.04
N ASN A 105 -3.87 -8.89 -1.75
CA ASN A 105 -3.27 -7.64 -1.29
C ASN A 105 -3.29 -6.55 -2.39
N ILE A 106 -3.24 -6.94 -3.67
CA ILE A 106 -3.27 -5.98 -4.79
C ILE A 106 -4.53 -5.10 -4.79
N PRO A 107 -5.77 -5.66 -4.90
CA PRO A 107 -6.98 -4.85 -4.87
C PRO A 107 -7.18 -4.15 -3.52
N ALA A 108 -6.74 -4.75 -2.41
CA ALA A 108 -6.80 -4.13 -1.09
C ALA A 108 -5.94 -2.86 -1.02
N LEU A 109 -4.67 -2.94 -1.41
CA LEU A 109 -3.74 -1.79 -1.42
C LEU A 109 -4.19 -0.74 -2.43
N TYR A 110 -4.80 -1.16 -3.54
CA TYR A 110 -5.36 -0.23 -4.51
C TYR A 110 -6.45 0.65 -3.88
N CYS A 111 -7.24 0.17 -2.92
CA CYS A 111 -8.16 1.02 -2.16
C CYS A 111 -7.41 2.16 -1.43
N ILE A 112 -6.28 1.89 -0.79
CA ILE A 112 -5.47 2.93 -0.14
C ILE A 112 -4.96 3.94 -1.18
N VAL A 113 -4.45 3.46 -2.31
CA VAL A 113 -3.95 4.30 -3.40
C VAL A 113 -5.06 5.20 -3.97
N LEU A 114 -6.27 4.69 -4.15
CA LEU A 114 -7.41 5.46 -4.68
C LEU A 114 -7.81 6.64 -3.79
N PHE A 115 -7.74 6.47 -2.47
CA PHE A 115 -8.21 7.48 -1.51
C PHE A 115 -7.09 8.34 -0.92
N ARG A 116 -5.81 8.09 -1.24
CA ARG A 116 -4.65 8.71 -0.59
C ARG A 116 -4.63 10.25 -0.60
N ASP A 117 -5.12 10.87 -1.68
CA ASP A 117 -5.09 12.34 -1.85
C ASP A 117 -6.34 13.03 -1.27
N LYS A 118 -7.25 12.25 -0.71
CA LYS A 118 -8.47 12.78 -0.08
C LYS A 118 -8.23 12.97 1.42
N LYS A 119 -8.72 14.09 1.98
CA LYS A 119 -8.56 14.48 3.39
C LYS A 119 -8.88 13.36 4.38
N ILE A 120 -10.14 13.23 4.80
CA ILE A 120 -10.52 12.18 5.76
C ILE A 120 -10.76 10.84 5.07
N LEU A 121 -11.06 10.85 3.78
CA LEU A 121 -11.38 9.63 3.02
C LEU A 121 -10.16 8.72 2.81
N LYS A 122 -8.91 9.19 3.01
CA LYS A 122 -7.75 8.27 2.99
C LYS A 122 -7.89 7.12 3.99
N TYR A 123 -8.52 7.36 5.14
CA TYR A 123 -8.81 6.33 6.13
C TYR A 123 -9.88 5.34 5.67
N LEU A 124 -10.80 5.76 4.79
CA LEU A 124 -11.74 4.82 4.14
C LEU A 124 -10.99 3.79 3.29
N GLY A 125 -9.93 4.22 2.59
CA GLY A 125 -9.04 3.31 1.86
C GLY A 125 -8.40 2.26 2.78
N GLY A 126 -7.93 2.66 3.96
CA GLY A 126 -7.38 1.77 4.98
C GLY A 126 -8.41 0.81 5.59
N VAL A 127 -9.65 1.28 5.82
CA VAL A 127 -10.75 0.42 6.30
C VAL A 127 -11.13 -0.63 5.25
N LEU A 128 -11.25 -0.23 3.98
CA LEU A 128 -11.54 -1.17 2.89
C LEU A 128 -10.43 -2.22 2.73
N TYR A 129 -9.16 -1.79 2.80
CA TYR A 129 -8.02 -2.69 2.87
C TYR A 129 -8.20 -3.71 4.00
N SER A 130 -8.43 -3.22 5.21
CA SER A 130 -8.54 -4.05 6.42
C SER A 130 -9.66 -5.07 6.31
N ILE A 131 -10.82 -4.69 5.75
CA ILE A 131 -11.94 -5.60 5.52
C ILE A 131 -11.55 -6.72 4.54
N ILE A 132 -10.95 -6.38 3.40
CA ILE A 132 -10.57 -7.35 2.36
C ILE A 132 -9.57 -8.37 2.92
N ILE A 133 -8.52 -7.89 3.60
CA ILE A 133 -7.49 -8.75 4.19
C ILE A 133 -8.08 -9.63 5.29
N SER A 134 -8.89 -9.06 6.18
CA SER A 134 -9.47 -9.80 7.31
C SER A 134 -10.45 -10.88 6.86
N ILE A 135 -11.25 -10.63 5.82
CA ILE A 135 -12.13 -11.66 5.24
C ILE A 135 -11.29 -12.83 4.73
N TYR A 136 -10.26 -12.54 3.93
CA TYR A 136 -9.40 -13.57 3.37
C TYR A 136 -8.70 -14.38 4.47
N VAL A 137 -8.07 -13.71 5.43
CA VAL A 137 -7.36 -14.35 6.54
C VAL A 137 -8.31 -15.21 7.38
N ALA A 138 -9.51 -14.72 7.69
CA ALA A 138 -10.52 -15.49 8.42
C ALA A 138 -10.96 -16.77 7.69
N ILE A 139 -11.11 -16.71 6.37
CA ILE A 139 -11.42 -17.88 5.54
C ILE A 139 -10.26 -18.89 5.60
N VAL A 140 -9.01 -18.44 5.42
CA VAL A 140 -7.84 -19.33 5.44
C VAL A 140 -7.67 -19.98 6.82
N LEU A 141 -7.87 -19.24 7.91
CA LEU A 141 -7.80 -19.78 9.28
C LEU A 141 -8.86 -20.85 9.53
N ASN A 142 -10.07 -20.66 9.00
CA ASN A 142 -11.10 -21.69 9.08
C ASN A 142 -10.73 -22.92 8.25
N LEU A 143 -10.20 -22.75 7.04
CA LEU A 143 -9.80 -23.86 6.18
C LEU A 143 -8.66 -24.69 6.77
N VAL A 144 -7.68 -24.05 7.40
CA VAL A 144 -6.46 -24.72 7.90
C VAL A 144 -6.63 -25.24 9.33
N PHE A 145 -7.25 -24.46 10.21
CA PHE A 145 -7.34 -24.75 11.65
C PHE A 145 -8.77 -24.98 12.15
N MET A 146 -9.79 -24.93 11.28
CA MET A 146 -11.21 -25.09 11.64
C MET A 146 -11.71 -24.06 12.67
N LEU A 147 -11.08 -22.88 12.70
CA LEU A 147 -11.45 -21.80 13.61
C LEU A 147 -12.74 -21.09 13.17
N PRO A 148 -13.54 -20.53 14.11
CA PRO A 148 -14.78 -19.86 13.78
C PRO A 148 -14.54 -18.56 12.98
N ILE A 149 -15.02 -18.52 11.74
CA ILE A 149 -14.77 -17.45 10.76
C ILE A 149 -15.09 -16.06 11.32
N TRP A 150 -16.28 -15.88 11.91
CA TRP A 150 -16.71 -14.56 12.39
C TRP A 150 -15.87 -14.02 13.54
N LEU A 151 -15.39 -14.89 14.43
CA LEU A 151 -14.52 -14.50 15.53
C LEU A 151 -13.15 -14.09 14.98
N MET A 152 -12.56 -14.89 14.10
CA MET A 152 -11.27 -14.60 13.48
C MET A 152 -11.33 -13.33 12.65
N PHE A 153 -12.41 -13.14 11.87
CA PHE A 153 -12.63 -11.94 11.09
C PHE A 153 -12.61 -10.68 11.96
N VAL A 154 -13.36 -10.65 13.07
CA VAL A 154 -13.39 -9.48 13.95
C VAL A 154 -12.04 -9.23 14.62
N GLN A 155 -11.35 -10.28 15.06
CA GLN A 155 -10.03 -10.16 15.70
C GLN A 155 -8.98 -9.57 14.74
N VAL A 156 -8.88 -10.13 13.53
CA VAL A 156 -7.96 -9.65 12.49
C VAL A 156 -8.35 -8.24 12.04
N LEU A 157 -9.65 -7.97 11.86
CA LEU A 157 -10.14 -6.66 11.43
C LEU A 157 -9.74 -5.54 12.40
N ILE A 158 -9.85 -5.78 13.71
CA ILE A 158 -9.46 -4.78 14.70
C ILE A 158 -7.96 -4.49 14.60
N ALA A 159 -7.12 -5.51 14.52
CA ALA A 159 -5.67 -5.33 14.40
C ALA A 159 -5.29 -4.62 13.09
N GLU A 160 -5.87 -5.04 11.96
CA GLU A 160 -5.64 -4.46 10.64
C GLU A 160 -6.05 -2.99 10.59
N ILE A 161 -7.22 -2.61 11.13
CA ILE A 161 -7.67 -1.22 11.17
C ILE A 161 -6.70 -0.35 11.98
N ILE A 162 -6.22 -0.84 13.12
CA ILE A 162 -5.27 -0.11 13.97
C ILE A 162 -3.97 0.11 13.19
N LEU A 163 -3.40 -0.95 12.61
CA LEU A 163 -2.10 -0.89 11.93
C LEU A 163 -2.16 -0.08 10.64
N THR A 164 -3.15 -0.29 9.79
CA THR A 164 -3.31 0.52 8.56
C THR A 164 -3.56 1.98 8.88
N SER A 165 -4.40 2.30 9.87
CA SER A 165 -4.68 3.70 10.23
C SER A 165 -3.43 4.39 10.78
N LEU A 166 -2.64 3.69 11.61
CA LEU A 166 -1.36 4.20 12.10
C LEU A 166 -0.34 4.37 10.97
N GLY A 167 -0.24 3.40 10.05
CA GLY A 167 0.61 3.48 8.87
C GLY A 167 0.25 4.70 8.01
N ILE A 168 -1.03 4.85 7.66
CA ILE A 168 -1.53 6.00 6.91
C ILE A 168 -1.18 7.31 7.63
N LEU A 169 -1.45 7.41 8.93
CA LEU A 169 -1.16 8.61 9.74
C LEU A 169 0.34 8.96 9.71
N ILE A 170 1.22 8.00 10.00
CA ILE A 170 2.67 8.22 10.06
C ILE A 170 3.19 8.72 8.70
N PHE A 171 2.82 8.03 7.62
CA PHE A 171 3.31 8.36 6.29
C PHE A 171 2.68 9.63 5.72
N ASP A 172 1.47 10.00 6.13
CA ASP A 172 0.86 11.28 5.79
C ASP A 172 1.57 12.46 6.47
N ILE A 173 1.96 12.31 7.75
CA ILE A 173 2.78 13.31 8.45
C ILE A 173 4.13 13.50 7.73
N ILE A 174 4.75 12.39 7.29
CA ILE A 174 5.99 12.45 6.49
C ILE A 174 5.73 13.16 5.16
N ARG A 175 4.62 12.88 4.48
CA ARG A 175 4.23 13.51 3.21
C ARG A 175 4.17 15.03 3.34
N ILE A 176 3.51 15.52 4.39
CA ILE A 176 3.37 16.96 4.68
C ILE A 176 4.75 17.59 4.92
N ARG A 177 5.63 16.93 5.65
CA ARG A 177 7.00 17.45 5.93
C ARG A 177 7.90 17.48 4.71
N LEU A 178 7.70 16.58 3.75
CA LEU A 178 8.48 16.52 2.51
C LEU A 178 8.03 17.56 1.46
N GLY A 179 7.03 18.40 1.76
CA GLY A 179 6.53 19.42 0.81
C GLY A 179 5.87 18.81 -0.43
N HIS A 180 5.41 17.57 -0.35
CA HIS A 180 4.66 16.92 -1.42
C HIS A 180 3.20 17.39 -1.30
N ASP A 181 2.98 18.64 -1.73
CA ASP A 181 1.71 19.36 -1.59
C ASP A 181 0.55 18.64 -2.33
N ILE A 182 -0.63 18.87 -1.78
CA ILE A 182 -1.95 18.24 -2.00
C ILE A 182 -2.43 18.34 -3.44
#